data_AF-A0A963K5R1-F1
#
_entry.id   AF-A0A963K5R1-F1
#
_cell.length_a   1.000
_cell.length_b   1.000
_cell.length_c   1.000
_cell.angle_alpha   90.00
_cell.angle_beta   90.00
_cell.angle_gamma   90.00
#
_symmetry.space_group_name_H-M   'P 1'
#
loop_
_entity.id
_entity.type
_entity.pdbx_description
1 polymer ?
#
loop_
_entity_poly.entity_id
_entity_poly.type
_entity_poly.pdbx_seq_one_letter_code
_entity_poly.pdbx_strand_id
1 'polypeptide(L)'
;ALASQLQPAEQAAALGDNNVDAIIYTVGHPNGSIQEATTTVDARLIPVDTPEIAKLVEERPYYAWATIPGGMYTGTDEDVKTFGVKATFVTSASVDDEVIYQVVKAVFDNFDRFK
;
A
#
# COMPACT_ATOMS: atom_id res chain seq x y z
N ALA A 1 11.08 -8.39 -18.60
CA ALA A 1 9.62 -8.15 -18.65
C ALA A 1 9.41 -6.64 -18.79
N LEU A 2 8.49 -6.21 -19.67
CA LEU A 2 8.15 -4.79 -19.80
C LEU A 2 7.34 -4.40 -18.56
N ALA A 3 7.90 -3.60 -17.65
CA ALA A 3 7.14 -3.05 -16.55
C ALA A 3 6.24 -1.93 -17.10
N SER A 4 4.95 -2.18 -17.25
CA SER A 4 3.97 -1.16 -17.61
C SER A 4 3.65 -0.33 -16.36
N GLN A 5 3.78 1.00 -16.47
CA GLN A 5 3.39 1.93 -15.41
C GLN A 5 1.87 2.12 -15.42
N LEU A 6 1.15 1.10 -14.99
CA LEU A 6 -0.32 1.11 -14.90
C LEU A 6 -0.78 1.82 -13.63
N GLN A 7 -1.80 2.66 -13.75
CA GLN A 7 -2.53 3.20 -12.61
C GLN A 7 -3.21 2.06 -11.83
N PRO A 8 -3.56 2.26 -10.54
CA PRO A 8 -4.09 1.18 -9.70
C PRO A 8 -5.31 0.46 -10.27
N ALA A 9 -6.27 1.18 -10.85
CA ALA A 9 -7.45 0.59 -11.48
C ALA A 9 -7.10 -0.21 -12.76
N GLU A 10 -6.09 0.24 -13.51
CA GLU A 10 -5.62 -0.43 -14.72
C GLU A 10 -4.86 -1.73 -14.38
N GLN A 11 -4.21 -1.80 -13.21
CA GLN A 11 -3.53 -3.01 -12.76
C GLN A 11 -4.51 -4.16 -12.50
N ALA A 12 -5.65 -3.87 -11.85
CA ALA A 12 -6.68 -4.88 -11.58
C ALA A 12 -7.27 -5.44 -12.89
N ALA A 13 -7.60 -4.55 -13.84
CA ALA A 13 -8.07 -4.95 -15.17
C ALA A 13 -7.01 -5.75 -15.94
N ALA A 14 -5.75 -5.32 -15.94
CA ALA A 14 -4.67 -6.02 -16.64
C ALA A 14 -4.43 -7.43 -16.09
N LEU A 15 -4.57 -7.63 -14.77
CA LEU A 15 -4.52 -8.94 -14.15
C LEU A 15 -5.73 -9.79 -14.58
N GLY A 16 -6.92 -9.19 -14.59
CA GLY A 16 -8.16 -9.86 -15.01
C GLY A 16 -8.17 -10.31 -16.46
N ASP A 17 -7.59 -9.50 -17.35
CA ASP A 17 -7.48 -9.76 -18.78
C ASP A 17 -6.32 -10.71 -19.14
N ASN A 18 -5.56 -11.20 -18.16
CA ASN A 18 -4.31 -11.96 -18.35
C ASN A 18 -3.25 -11.22 -19.18
N ASN A 19 -3.26 -9.89 -19.14
CA ASN A 19 -2.21 -9.06 -19.75
C ASN A 19 -0.95 -9.05 -18.88
N VAL A 20 -1.09 -9.33 -17.58
CA VAL A 20 0.01 -9.52 -16.62
C VAL A 20 -0.28 -10.71 -15.72
N ASP A 21 0.77 -11.38 -15.25
CA ASP A 21 0.67 -12.49 -14.30
C ASP A 21 0.68 -12.04 -12.83
N ALA A 22 1.18 -10.82 -12.56
CA ALA A 22 1.32 -10.27 -11.23
C ALA A 22 1.33 -8.73 -11.26
N ILE A 23 0.83 -8.14 -10.19
CA ILE A 23 0.88 -6.70 -9.93
C ILE A 23 1.74 -6.44 -8.68
N ILE A 24 2.53 -5.36 -8.70
CA ILE A 24 3.33 -4.93 -7.55
C ILE A 24 2.86 -3.54 -7.18
N TYR A 25 2.32 -3.39 -5.97
CA TYR A 25 1.75 -2.13 -5.54
C TYR A 25 2.03 -1.83 -4.06
N THR A 26 2.74 -0.72 -3.82
CA THR A 26 3.01 -0.20 -2.48
C THR A 26 1.87 0.71 -2.05
N VAL A 27 1.00 0.21 -1.18
CA VAL A 27 -0.22 0.91 -0.77
C VAL A 27 -0.61 0.63 0.67
N GLY A 28 -1.40 1.52 1.27
CA GLY A 28 -2.03 1.27 2.57
C GLY A 28 -3.21 0.31 2.44
N HIS A 29 -3.47 -0.45 3.49
CA HIS A 29 -4.56 -1.42 3.55
C HIS A 29 -5.64 -0.99 4.57
N PRO A 30 -6.93 -1.24 4.29
CA PRO A 30 -7.49 -1.86 3.08
C PRO A 30 -7.39 -0.95 1.84
N ASN A 31 -7.42 -1.54 0.65
CA ASN A 31 -7.29 -0.84 -0.63
C ASN A 31 -8.29 -1.36 -1.66
N GLY A 32 -9.04 -0.44 -2.28
CA GLY A 32 -10.10 -0.77 -3.23
C GLY A 32 -9.60 -1.48 -4.49
N SER A 33 -8.46 -1.08 -5.07
CA SER A 33 -7.93 -1.72 -6.28
C SER A 33 -7.47 -3.16 -6.03
N ILE A 34 -6.93 -3.46 -4.84
CA ILE A 34 -6.61 -4.84 -4.47
C ILE A 34 -7.88 -5.66 -4.21
N GLN A 35 -8.93 -5.06 -3.60
CA GLN A 35 -10.23 -5.72 -3.46
C GLN A 35 -10.84 -6.05 -4.82
N GLU A 36 -10.81 -5.10 -5.76
CA GLU A 36 -11.31 -5.29 -7.12
C GLU A 36 -10.57 -6.41 -7.85
N ALA A 37 -9.23 -6.42 -7.82
CA ALA A 37 -8.43 -7.47 -8.44
C ALA A 37 -8.76 -8.87 -7.89
N THR A 38 -8.81 -9.00 -6.55
CA THR A 38 -9.05 -10.28 -5.86
C THR A 38 -10.50 -10.76 -5.90
N THR A 39 -11.46 -9.90 -6.21
CA THR A 39 -12.88 -10.28 -6.39
C THR A 39 -13.24 -10.56 -7.84
N THR A 40 -12.50 -9.99 -8.80
CA THR A 40 -12.73 -10.18 -10.23
C THR A 40 -12.08 -11.46 -10.76
N VAL A 41 -10.89 -11.81 -10.28
CA VAL A 41 -10.18 -13.03 -10.66
C VAL A 41 -9.63 -13.78 -9.45
N ASP A 42 -9.32 -15.06 -9.65
CA ASP A 42 -8.68 -15.90 -8.62
C ASP A 42 -7.23 -15.46 -8.41
N ALA A 43 -7.06 -14.41 -7.61
CA ALA A 43 -5.79 -13.83 -7.24
C ALA A 43 -5.59 -13.93 -5.73
N ARG A 44 -4.33 -13.99 -5.32
CA ARG A 44 -3.93 -14.03 -3.91
C ARG A 44 -2.74 -13.12 -3.66
N LEU A 45 -2.58 -12.69 -2.43
CA LEU A 45 -1.41 -11.93 -2.01
C LEU A 45 -0.23 -12.89 -1.79
N ILE A 46 0.95 -12.50 -2.25
CA ILE A 46 2.18 -13.28 -2.11
C ILE A 46 3.05 -12.64 -1.02
N PRO A 47 3.52 -13.40 -0.02
CA PRO A 47 4.43 -12.88 0.98
C PRO A 47 5.75 -12.42 0.36
N VAL A 48 6.29 -11.33 0.90
CA VAL A 48 7.57 -10.75 0.46
C VAL A 48 8.49 -10.67 1.67
N ASP A 49 9.03 -11.81 2.06
CA ASP A 49 9.77 -12.00 3.31
C ASP A 49 11.02 -12.88 3.17
N THR A 50 11.61 -12.89 1.97
CA THR A 50 12.84 -13.65 1.69
C THR A 50 14.05 -13.09 2.44
N PRO A 51 15.15 -13.86 2.58
CA PRO A 51 16.39 -13.36 3.19
C PRO A 51 16.96 -12.11 2.52
N GLU A 52 16.82 -11.98 1.20
CA GLU A 52 17.26 -10.81 0.43
C GLU A 52 16.44 -9.58 0.79
N ILE A 53 15.13 -9.75 0.99
CA ILE A 53 14.24 -8.68 1.46
C ILE A 53 14.55 -8.32 2.91
N ALA A 54 14.85 -9.30 3.76
CA ALA A 54 15.25 -9.03 5.14
C ALA A 54 16.51 -8.17 5.21
N LYS A 55 17.51 -8.47 4.38
CA LYS A 55 18.70 -7.65 4.22
C LYS A 55 18.37 -6.23 3.72
N LEU A 56 17.48 -6.12 2.73
CA LEU A 56 17.04 -4.82 2.22
C LEU A 56 16.38 -3.95 3.31
N VAL A 57 15.50 -4.55 4.12
CA VAL A 57 14.80 -3.86 5.21
C VAL A 57 15.78 -3.46 6.32
N GLU A 58 16.77 -4.30 6.64
CA GLU A 58 17.81 -3.99 7.63
C GLU A 58 18.73 -2.85 7.16
N GLU A 59 19.12 -2.84 5.89
CA GLU A 59 20.04 -1.84 5.33
C GLU A 59 19.39 -0.49 5.01
N ARG A 60 18.05 -0.38 5.04
CA ARG A 60 17.30 0.81 4.60
C ARG A 60 16.26 1.24 5.64
N PRO A 61 16.51 2.31 6.41
CA PRO A 61 15.71 2.68 7.58
C PRO A 61 14.29 3.18 7.24
N TYR A 62 14.00 3.42 5.97
CA TYR A 62 12.68 3.84 5.50
C TYR A 62 11.74 2.66 5.17
N TYR A 63 12.26 1.42 5.12
CA TYR A 63 11.45 0.22 5.03
C TYR A 63 11.13 -0.33 6.41
N ALA A 64 9.94 -0.90 6.56
CA ALA A 64 9.52 -1.60 7.76
C ALA A 64 8.76 -2.86 7.39
N TRP A 65 8.90 -3.90 8.20
CA TRP A 65 8.05 -5.09 8.12
C TRP A 65 6.59 -4.73 8.42
N ALA A 66 5.69 -5.39 7.71
CA ALA A 66 4.24 -5.27 7.87
C ALA A 66 3.57 -6.64 7.70
N THR A 67 2.40 -6.78 8.30
CA THR A 67 1.52 -7.94 8.13
C THR A 67 0.19 -7.44 7.60
N ILE A 68 -0.24 -8.00 6.47
CA ILE A 68 -1.60 -7.82 5.95
C ILE A 68 -2.45 -8.92 6.61
N PRO A 69 -3.46 -8.56 7.42
CA PRO A 69 -4.30 -9.57 8.09
C PRO A 69 -5.01 -10.48 7.09
N GLY A 70 -5.06 -11.77 7.40
CA GLY A 70 -5.80 -12.77 6.65
C GLY A 70 -7.29 -12.47 6.60
N GLY A 71 -7.94 -12.88 5.51
CA GLY A 71 -9.37 -12.63 5.25
C GLY A 71 -9.69 -11.19 4.84
N MET A 72 -8.70 -10.29 4.77
CA MET A 72 -8.91 -8.93 4.26
C MET A 72 -9.24 -8.90 2.77
N TYR A 73 -8.73 -9.86 2.00
CA TYR A 73 -8.92 -9.98 0.57
C TYR A 73 -9.32 -11.41 0.21
N THR A 74 -10.25 -11.56 -0.73
CA THR A 74 -10.67 -12.87 -1.25
C THR A 74 -9.45 -13.64 -1.78
N GLY A 75 -9.41 -14.96 -1.56
CA GLY A 75 -8.30 -15.82 -1.98
C GLY A 75 -7.07 -15.76 -1.07
N THR A 76 -7.10 -14.97 0.01
CA THR A 76 -6.02 -14.85 0.99
C THR A 76 -6.58 -14.92 2.43
N ASP A 77 -6.76 -16.12 2.94
CA ASP A 77 -7.34 -16.36 4.27
C ASP A 77 -6.31 -16.22 5.42
N GLU A 78 -5.03 -16.41 5.12
CA GLU A 78 -3.94 -16.35 6.10
C GLU A 78 -3.24 -14.98 6.09
N ASP A 79 -2.61 -14.63 7.22
CA ASP A 79 -1.79 -13.43 7.34
C ASP A 79 -0.62 -13.46 6.34
N VAL A 80 -0.44 -12.35 5.61
CA VAL A 80 0.66 -12.20 4.64
C VAL A 80 1.73 -11.28 5.20
N LYS A 81 2.92 -11.83 5.42
CA LYS A 81 4.09 -11.07 5.82
C LYS A 81 4.74 -10.39 4.61
N THR A 82 4.99 -9.10 4.73
CA THR A 82 5.59 -8.28 3.68
C THR A 82 6.33 -7.09 4.30
N PHE A 83 6.84 -6.18 3.47
CA PHE A 83 7.42 -4.93 3.92
C PHE A 83 6.80 -3.75 3.16
N GLY A 84 6.97 -2.55 3.71
CA GLY A 84 6.50 -1.33 3.09
C GLY A 84 7.22 -0.10 3.61
N VAL A 85 6.70 1.05 3.21
CA VAL A 85 7.14 2.38 3.68
C VAL A 85 6.05 3.02 4.53
N LYS A 86 6.39 4.07 5.27
CA LYS A 86 5.40 4.88 6.00
C LYS A 86 4.96 6.05 5.14
N ALA A 87 3.66 6.20 4.94
CA ALA A 87 3.11 7.39 4.30
C ALA A 87 3.35 8.62 5.17
N THR A 88 3.81 9.71 4.55
CA THR A 88 4.07 10.99 5.23
C THR A 88 3.27 12.10 4.58
N PHE A 89 2.69 12.98 5.39
CA PHE A 89 2.14 14.24 4.91
C PHE A 89 3.21 15.32 5.07
N VAL A 90 3.62 15.91 3.94
CA VAL A 90 4.73 16.88 3.89
C VAL A 90 4.31 18.14 3.16
N THR A 91 4.97 19.25 3.48
CA THR A 91 4.74 20.57 2.87
C THR A 91 6.06 21.32 2.71
N SER A 92 6.04 22.44 2.00
CA SER A 92 7.20 23.32 1.85
C SER A 92 7.50 24.04 3.17
N ALA A 93 8.79 24.21 3.49
CA ALA A 93 9.24 25.04 4.61
C ALA A 93 8.94 26.55 4.41
N SER A 94 8.46 26.94 3.24
CA SER A 94 8.04 28.32 2.94
C SER A 94 6.61 28.65 3.34
N VAL A 95 5.84 27.66 3.82
CA VAL A 95 4.46 27.90 4.28
C VAL A 95 4.49 28.48 5.69
N ASP A 96 3.63 29.46 5.94
CA ASP A 96 3.54 30.14 7.23
C ASP A 96 3.16 29.17 8.36
N ASP A 97 3.82 29.31 9.51
CA ASP A 97 3.65 28.45 10.68
C ASP A 97 2.20 28.39 11.17
N GLU A 98 1.46 29.51 11.08
CA GLU A 98 0.05 29.56 11.49
C GLU A 98 -0.82 28.70 10.57
N VAL A 99 -0.54 28.72 9.25
CA VAL A 99 -1.27 27.86 8.30
C VAL A 99 -1.00 26.38 8.61
N ILE A 100 0.26 26.02 8.87
CA ILE A 100 0.60 24.63 9.23
C ILE A 100 -0.08 24.22 10.53
N TYR A 101 -0.06 25.09 11.53
CA TYR A 101 -0.74 24.85 12.80
C TYR A 101 -2.24 24.59 12.61
N GLN A 102 -2.93 25.43 11.83
CA GLN A 102 -4.37 25.27 11.58
C GLN A 102 -4.70 23.98 10.83
N VAL A 103 -3.88 23.57 9.85
CA VAL A 103 -4.07 22.29 9.14
C VAL A 103 -3.94 21.10 10.09
N VAL A 104 -2.86 21.06 10.88
CA VAL A 104 -2.63 20.00 11.87
C VAL A 104 -3.76 19.97 12.90
N LYS A 105 -4.12 21.14 13.45
CA LYS A 105 -5.22 21.28 14.41
C LYS A 105 -6.54 20.78 13.84
N ALA A 106 -6.91 21.19 12.63
CA ALA A 106 -8.16 20.78 12.00
C ALA A 106 -8.26 19.26 11.83
N VAL A 107 -7.17 18.59 11.46
CA VAL A 107 -7.12 17.12 11.34
C VAL A 107 -7.20 16.44 12.71
N PHE A 108 -6.36 16.84 13.67
CA PHE A 108 -6.22 16.11 14.94
C PHE A 108 -7.32 16.44 15.96
N ASP A 109 -7.90 17.64 15.95
CA ASP A 109 -9.09 17.95 16.77
C ASP A 109 -10.34 17.21 16.27
N ASN A 110 -10.34 16.77 15.01
CA ASN A 110 -11.45 16.04 14.38
C ASN A 110 -11.02 14.64 13.92
N PHE A 111 -10.07 14.03 14.62
CA PHE A 111 -9.38 12.84 14.14
C PHE A 111 -10.30 11.63 13.90
N ASP A 112 -11.34 11.47 14.72
CA ASP A 112 -12.30 10.38 14.53
C ASP A 112 -13.12 10.51 13.25
N ARG A 113 -13.40 11.73 12.79
CA ARG A 113 -14.05 11.97 11.51
C ARG A 113 -13.08 11.80 10.33
N PHE A 114 -11.79 12.04 10.56
CA PHE A 114 -10.76 11.98 9.51
C PHE A 114 -10.40 10.55 9.12
N LYS A 115 -10.39 9.61 10.07
CA LYS A 115 -10.16 8.17 9.83
C LYS A 115 -11.27 7.56 8.96
#